data_AF-A0A957WTX0-F1
#
_entry.id   AF-A0A957WTX0-F1
#
_cell.length_a   1.000
_cell.length_b   1.000
_cell.length_c   1.000
_cell.angle_alpha   90.00
_cell.angle_beta   90.00
_cell.angle_gamma   90.00
#
_symmetry.space_group_name_H-M   'P 1'
#
loop_
_entity.id
_entity.type
_entity.pdbx_description
1 polymer ?
#
loop_
_entity_poly.entity_id
_entity_poly.type
_entity_poly.pdbx_seq_one_letter_code
_entity_poly.pdbx_strand_id
1 'polypeptide(L)'
;LDTATIDQALTFFIDHLPPTLHLVLTSRADPNLPLARLRANRQLSELRSADLRFTPTETAQFLAQMTDLNLAPAEVAALDRRTEGWIAGLQMAALSLGQRETEAVAQFIEAFSGSHHYIMDYLVDEVLHQQPVELQTFLLYTSILDRLCGPLCEAILRGTEPLDNGRDITPAPTMPDASGAQEILA
;
A
#
# COMPACT_ATOMS: atom_id res chain seq x y z
N LEU A 1 -5.02 -13.35 -18.16
CA LEU A 1 -3.95 -14.36 -18.30
C LEU A 1 -4.17 -15.39 -17.20
N ASP A 2 -3.98 -16.67 -17.47
CA ASP A 2 -4.15 -17.71 -16.45
C ASP A 2 -2.94 -17.72 -15.51
N THR A 3 -3.14 -17.23 -14.28
CA THR A 3 -2.10 -17.06 -13.26
C THR A 3 -1.40 -18.38 -12.93
N ALA A 4 -2.16 -19.49 -12.87
CA ALA A 4 -1.61 -20.79 -12.53
C ALA A 4 -0.62 -21.30 -13.61
N THR A 5 -0.89 -21.03 -14.88
CA THR A 5 0.01 -21.37 -15.98
C THR A 5 1.32 -20.57 -15.90
N ILE A 6 1.24 -19.29 -15.50
CA ILE A 6 2.43 -18.44 -15.32
C ILE A 6 3.28 -18.93 -14.14
N ASP A 7 2.66 -19.25 -13.01
CA ASP A 7 3.37 -19.73 -11.82
C ASP A 7 4.11 -21.05 -12.09
N GLN A 8 3.49 -21.96 -12.84
CA GLN A 8 4.12 -23.22 -13.26
C GLN A 8 5.31 -22.98 -14.19
N ALA A 9 5.16 -22.09 -15.18
CA ALA A 9 6.24 -21.75 -16.10
C ALA A 9 7.42 -21.07 -15.38
N LEU A 10 7.15 -20.15 -14.46
CA LEU A 10 8.17 -19.50 -13.64
C LEU A 10 8.87 -20.48 -12.72
N THR A 11 8.13 -21.38 -12.06
CA THR A 11 8.71 -22.44 -11.22
C THR A 11 9.66 -23.32 -12.01
N PHE A 12 9.22 -23.77 -13.20
CA PHE A 12 10.07 -24.56 -14.09
C PHE A 12 11.34 -23.79 -14.49
N PHE A 13 11.21 -22.51 -14.84
CA PHE A 13 12.34 -21.68 -15.25
C PHE A 13 13.36 -21.48 -14.11
N ILE A 14 12.89 -21.24 -12.89
CA ILE A 14 13.75 -21.10 -11.70
C ILE A 14 14.50 -22.42 -11.42
N ASP A 15 13.83 -23.56 -11.56
CA ASP A 15 14.44 -24.87 -11.29
C ASP A 15 15.50 -25.27 -12.33
N HIS A 16 15.50 -24.63 -13.51
CA HIS A 16 16.44 -24.91 -14.61
C HIS A 16 17.30 -23.68 -14.97
N LEU A 17 17.39 -22.70 -14.07
CA LEU A 17 18.07 -21.44 -14.32
C LEU A 17 19.60 -21.66 -14.46
N PRO A 18 20.23 -21.23 -15.56
CA PRO A 18 21.68 -21.36 -15.69
C PRO A 18 22.40 -20.43 -14.70
N PRO A 19 23.60 -20.78 -14.20
CA PRO A 19 24.33 -19.98 -13.21
C PRO A 19 24.70 -18.56 -13.67
N THR A 20 24.65 -18.29 -14.98
CA THR A 20 24.94 -16.97 -15.56
C THR A 20 23.74 -16.03 -15.59
N LEU A 21 22.54 -16.52 -15.27
CA LEU A 21 21.31 -15.73 -15.30
C LEU A 21 20.89 -15.40 -13.86
N HIS A 22 20.37 -14.20 -13.67
CA HIS A 22 19.74 -13.78 -12.41
C HIS A 22 18.32 -13.34 -12.72
N LEU A 23 17.36 -13.83 -11.94
CA LEU A 23 15.96 -13.46 -12.07
C LEU A 23 15.60 -12.46 -10.96
N VAL A 24 15.06 -11.31 -11.37
CA VAL A 24 14.48 -10.31 -10.46
C VAL A 24 12.98 -10.30 -10.70
N LEU A 25 12.20 -10.54 -9.65
CA LEU A 25 10.74 -10.51 -9.68
C LEU A 25 10.25 -9.39 -8.77
N THR A 26 9.28 -8.61 -9.27
CA THR A 26 8.54 -7.63 -8.48
C THR A 26 7.06 -8.01 -8.54
N SER A 27 6.40 -8.01 -7.39
CA SER A 27 4.99 -8.37 -7.27
C SER A 27 4.36 -7.58 -6.12
N ARG A 28 3.06 -7.33 -6.21
CA ARG A 28 2.27 -6.70 -5.13
C ARG A 28 1.79 -7.70 -4.08
N ALA A 29 1.77 -8.98 -4.41
CA ALA A 29 1.43 -10.08 -3.51
C ALA A 29 2.50 -11.16 -3.59
N ASP A 30 2.59 -12.01 -2.57
CA ASP A 30 3.51 -13.16 -2.62
C ASP A 30 3.16 -14.07 -3.81
N PRO A 31 4.06 -14.24 -4.79
CA PRO A 31 3.78 -15.10 -5.92
C PRO A 31 3.70 -16.56 -5.44
N ASN A 32 2.85 -17.36 -6.09
CA ASN A 32 2.68 -18.78 -5.76
C ASN A 32 3.85 -19.63 -6.28
N LEU A 33 5.04 -19.33 -5.78
CA LEU A 33 6.30 -19.99 -6.06
C LEU A 33 6.77 -20.72 -4.80
N PRO A 34 7.66 -21.72 -4.90
CA PRO A 34 8.19 -22.43 -3.74
C PRO A 34 9.23 -21.59 -2.97
N LEU A 35 8.86 -20.39 -2.51
CA LEU A 35 9.72 -19.40 -1.86
C LEU A 35 10.39 -19.96 -0.60
N ALA A 36 9.68 -20.76 0.19
CA ALA A 36 10.24 -21.41 1.38
C ALA A 36 11.42 -22.35 1.04
N ARG A 37 11.32 -23.08 -0.08
CA ARG A 37 12.41 -23.96 -0.57
C ARG A 37 13.61 -23.13 -0.99
N LEU A 38 13.40 -22.07 -1.76
CA LEU A 38 14.47 -21.19 -2.23
C LEU A 38 15.17 -20.49 -1.05
N ARG A 39 14.40 -20.08 -0.03
CA ARG A 39 14.91 -19.48 1.21
C ARG A 39 15.78 -20.47 2.00
N ALA A 40 15.31 -21.70 2.20
CA ALA A 40 16.07 -22.74 2.89
C ALA A 40 17.41 -23.05 2.20
N ASN A 41 17.43 -22.98 0.86
CA ASN A 41 18.63 -23.22 0.06
C ASN A 41 19.53 -21.97 -0.11
N ARG A 42 19.16 -20.81 0.46
CA ARG A 42 19.85 -19.52 0.26
C ARG A 42 19.95 -19.10 -1.22
N GLN A 43 18.93 -19.43 -2.00
CA GLN A 43 18.81 -19.09 -3.43
C GLN A 43 17.86 -17.90 -3.66
N LEU A 44 17.46 -17.19 -2.60
CA LEU A 44 16.50 -16.10 -2.64
C LEU A 44 17.02 -14.92 -1.82
N SER A 45 16.99 -13.74 -2.41
CA SER A 45 17.09 -12.45 -1.72
C SER A 45 15.74 -11.77 -1.81
N GLU A 46 15.22 -11.31 -0.68
CA GLU A 46 13.89 -10.69 -0.58
C GLU A 46 14.05 -9.26 -0.11
N LEU A 47 13.32 -8.36 -0.76
CA LEU A 47 13.12 -6.99 -0.29
C LEU A 47 11.62 -6.87 -0.04
N ARG A 48 11.25 -6.60 1.21
CA ARG A 48 9.86 -6.46 1.65
C ARG A 48 9.52 -4.98 1.85
N SER A 49 8.25 -4.66 2.07
CA SER A 49 7.81 -3.27 2.26
C SER A 49 8.60 -2.54 3.35
N ALA A 50 8.94 -3.24 4.45
CA ALA A 50 9.75 -2.68 5.53
C ALA A 50 11.18 -2.30 5.08
N ASP A 51 11.76 -3.02 4.11
CA ASP A 51 13.08 -2.72 3.55
C ASP A 51 13.01 -1.59 2.51
N LEU A 52 11.85 -1.40 1.87
CA LEU A 52 11.61 -0.34 0.88
C LEU A 52 11.16 0.98 1.52
N ARG A 53 10.71 0.94 2.78
CA ARG A 53 10.34 2.14 3.53
C ARG A 53 11.58 3.01 3.73
N PHE A 54 11.49 4.27 3.30
CA PHE A 54 12.56 5.21 3.55
C PHE A 54 12.74 5.46 5.04
N THR A 55 14.00 5.46 5.44
CA THR A 55 14.44 5.99 6.73
C THR A 55 14.29 7.51 6.75
N PRO A 56 14.21 8.14 7.93
CA PRO A 56 14.13 9.60 8.01
C PRO A 56 15.27 10.34 7.29
N THR A 57 16.46 9.71 7.22
CA THR A 57 17.61 10.25 6.48
C THR A 57 17.38 10.16 4.97
N GLU A 58 16.87 9.04 4.47
CA GLU A 58 16.54 8.88 3.04
C GLU A 58 15.38 9.80 2.65
N THR A 59 14.35 9.93 3.50
CA THR A 59 13.25 10.89 3.29
C THR A 59 13.77 12.31 3.12
N ALA A 60 14.68 12.76 3.99
CA ALA A 60 15.29 14.09 3.89
C ALA A 60 16.10 14.26 2.59
N GLN A 61 16.92 13.27 2.25
CA GLN A 61 17.73 13.29 1.04
C GLN A 61 16.88 13.31 -0.23
N PHE A 62 15.84 12.48 -0.27
CA PHE A 62 14.90 12.40 -1.38
C PHE A 62 14.17 13.72 -1.59
N LEU A 63 13.60 14.31 -0.54
CA LEU A 63 12.88 15.58 -0.65
C LEU A 63 13.81 16.73 -1.10
N ALA A 64 15.06 16.75 -0.62
CA ALA A 64 16.06 17.74 -1.04
C ALA A 64 16.50 17.57 -2.51
N GLN A 65 16.42 16.35 -3.06
CA GLN A 65 16.74 16.09 -4.48
C GLN A 65 15.55 16.35 -5.41
N MET A 66 14.33 16.06 -4.93
CA MET A 66 13.13 16.10 -5.76
C MET A 66 12.40 17.44 -5.71
N THR A 67 12.74 18.30 -4.76
CA THR A 67 12.18 19.65 -4.67
C THR A 67 13.33 20.66 -4.72
N ASP A 68 13.15 21.76 -5.46
CA ASP A 68 14.06 22.92 -5.41
C ASP A 68 13.88 23.73 -4.11
N LEU A 69 13.16 23.18 -3.13
CA LEU A 69 12.80 23.82 -1.88
C LEU A 69 13.74 23.34 -0.77
N ASN A 70 14.26 24.29 0.01
CA ASN A 70 15.01 23.97 1.22
C ASN A 70 14.04 23.77 2.39
N LEU A 71 13.45 22.58 2.47
CA LEU A 71 12.51 22.23 3.54
C LEU A 71 13.20 22.27 4.91
N ALA A 72 12.53 22.87 5.89
CA ALA A 72 13.02 22.86 7.26
C ALA A 72 12.98 21.42 7.83
N PRO A 73 13.87 21.07 8.78
CA PRO A 73 13.86 19.73 9.38
C PRO A 73 12.50 19.32 9.99
N ALA A 74 11.72 20.29 10.49
CA ALA A 74 10.38 20.04 11.02
C ALA A 74 9.38 19.65 9.92
N GLU A 75 9.49 20.23 8.74
CA GLU A 75 8.65 19.95 7.57
C GLU A 75 8.94 18.55 7.01
N VAL A 76 10.22 18.20 6.91
CA VAL A 76 10.67 16.84 6.54
C VAL A 76 10.14 15.81 7.54
N ALA A 77 10.28 16.06 8.84
CA ALA A 77 9.80 15.14 9.87
C ALA A 77 8.27 14.99 9.88
N ALA A 78 7.53 16.03 9.50
CA ALA A 78 6.08 15.96 9.37
C ALA A 78 5.67 15.12 8.14
N LEU A 79 6.32 15.31 6.99
CA LEU A 79 6.09 14.49 5.81
C LEU A 79 6.47 13.02 6.05
N ASP A 80 7.60 12.77 6.70
CA ASP A 80 8.03 11.41 7.07
C ASP A 80 7.00 10.70 7.95
N ARG A 81 6.46 11.40 8.96
CA ARG A 81 5.44 10.83 9.86
C ARG A 81 4.13 10.51 9.16
N ARG A 82 3.73 11.32 8.19
CA ARG A 82 2.43 11.17 7.49
C ARG A 82 2.47 10.17 6.35
N THR A 83 3.62 10.09 5.68
CA THR A 83 3.86 9.08 4.64
C THR A 83 4.37 7.78 5.24
N GLU A 84 4.85 7.81 6.48
CA GLU A 84 5.52 6.69 7.12
C GLU A 84 6.64 6.12 6.24
N GLY A 85 7.43 6.98 5.60
CA GLY A 85 8.52 6.59 4.70
C GLY A 85 8.04 5.94 3.39
N TRP A 86 6.74 5.99 3.07
CA TRP A 86 6.20 5.47 1.82
C TRP A 86 6.64 6.34 0.64
N ILE A 87 7.50 5.78 -0.21
CA ILE A 87 8.14 6.50 -1.32
C ILE A 87 7.12 7.10 -2.28
N ALA A 88 6.06 6.38 -2.65
CA ALA A 88 5.05 6.92 -3.55
C ALA A 88 4.31 8.11 -2.92
N GLY A 89 3.98 8.03 -1.63
CA GLY A 89 3.45 9.15 -0.85
C GLY A 89 4.39 10.36 -0.89
N LEU A 90 5.68 10.15 -0.61
CA LEU A 90 6.70 11.20 -0.65
C LEU A 90 6.87 11.80 -2.05
N GLN A 91 6.82 10.99 -3.10
CA GLN A 91 6.88 11.44 -4.49
C GLN A 91 5.69 12.36 -4.82
N MET A 92 4.48 11.97 -4.43
CA MET A 92 3.28 12.79 -4.63
C MET A 92 3.34 14.10 -3.82
N ALA A 93 3.92 14.06 -2.62
CA ALA A 93 4.21 15.25 -1.84
C ALA A 93 5.17 16.19 -2.59
N ALA A 94 6.29 15.65 -3.07
CA ALA A 94 7.31 16.40 -3.80
C ALA A 94 6.75 17.05 -5.07
N LEU A 95 5.98 16.31 -5.88
CA LEU A 95 5.32 16.84 -7.08
C LEU A 95 4.36 17.99 -6.77
N SER A 96 3.65 17.90 -5.65
CA SER A 96 2.71 18.94 -5.21
C SER A 96 3.42 20.18 -4.62
N LEU A 97 4.59 19.98 -4.01
CA LEU A 97 5.42 21.03 -3.43
C LEU A 97 6.20 21.82 -4.50
N GLY A 98 6.71 21.14 -5.53
CA GLY A 98 7.47 21.77 -6.62
C GLY A 98 6.69 22.81 -7.43
N GLN A 99 5.37 22.90 -7.26
CA GLN A 99 4.50 23.87 -7.91
C GLN A 99 4.15 25.10 -7.02
N ARG A 100 4.73 25.21 -5.82
CA ARG A 100 4.30 26.17 -4.79
C ARG A 100 5.41 27.09 -4.31
N GLU A 101 5.01 28.28 -3.84
CA GLU A 101 5.87 29.21 -3.11
C GLU A 101 6.09 28.73 -1.66
N THR A 102 7.24 29.10 -1.09
CA THR A 102 7.72 28.63 0.23
C THR A 102 6.71 28.86 1.38
N GLU A 103 5.94 29.95 1.36
CA GLU A 103 4.95 30.24 2.41
C GLU A 103 3.75 29.28 2.40
N ALA A 104 3.48 28.60 1.28
CA ALA A 104 2.40 27.62 1.16
C ALA A 104 2.80 26.19 1.55
N VAL A 105 4.08 25.95 1.88
CA VAL A 105 4.64 24.63 2.18
C VAL A 105 4.13 24.10 3.51
N ALA A 106 4.23 24.88 4.60
CA ALA A 106 3.76 24.46 5.91
C ALA A 106 2.24 24.15 5.91
N GLN A 107 1.45 24.97 5.21
CA GLN A 107 0.02 24.75 5.07
C GLN A 107 -0.30 23.49 4.25
N PHE A 108 0.50 23.21 3.22
CA PHE A 108 0.40 21.97 2.45
C PHE A 108 0.72 20.75 3.33
N ILE A 109 1.80 20.81 4.11
CA ILE A 109 2.23 19.72 5.00
C ILE A 109 1.27 19.50 6.16
N GLU A 110 0.38 20.43 6.49
CA GLU A 110 -0.77 20.20 7.37
C GLU A 110 -1.95 19.57 6.60
N ALA A 111 -2.24 20.05 5.38
CA ALA A 111 -3.34 19.55 4.55
C ALA A 111 -3.10 18.19 3.87
N PHE A 112 -1.87 17.69 3.88
CA PHE A 112 -1.40 16.43 3.28
C PHE A 112 -1.96 15.13 3.91
N SER A 113 -3.27 15.06 4.15
CA SER A 113 -4.03 13.86 4.51
C SER A 113 -5.32 13.86 3.72
N GLY A 114 -5.37 13.04 2.68
CA GLY A 114 -6.60 12.70 1.94
C GLY A 114 -7.20 13.80 1.04
N SER A 115 -6.75 15.04 1.11
CA SER A 115 -7.36 16.17 0.36
C SER A 115 -6.61 16.55 -0.92
N HIS A 116 -5.55 15.81 -1.27
CA HIS A 116 -4.74 16.11 -2.45
C HIS A 116 -5.06 15.16 -3.60
N HIS A 117 -5.41 15.75 -4.75
CA HIS A 117 -5.81 15.06 -5.97
C HIS A 117 -4.83 13.96 -6.37
N TYR A 118 -3.52 14.24 -6.40
CA TYR A 118 -2.51 13.25 -6.79
C TYR A 118 -2.49 12.00 -5.90
N ILE A 119 -2.65 12.16 -4.58
CA ILE A 119 -2.73 11.03 -3.65
C ILE A 119 -4.02 10.27 -3.85
N MET A 120 -5.13 10.99 -4.01
CA MET A 120 -6.43 10.37 -4.23
C MET A 120 -6.46 9.56 -5.51
N ASP A 121 -5.94 10.08 -6.62
CA ASP A 121 -5.88 9.37 -7.90
C ASP A 121 -5.07 8.08 -7.77
N TYR A 122 -3.89 8.16 -7.15
CA TYR A 122 -3.08 6.98 -6.92
C TYR A 122 -3.78 5.96 -6.00
N LEU A 123 -4.35 6.40 -4.88
CA LEU A 123 -5.05 5.50 -3.96
C LEU A 123 -6.27 4.85 -4.61
N VAL A 124 -6.98 5.56 -5.48
CA VAL A 124 -8.13 5.01 -6.20
C VAL A 124 -7.67 4.02 -7.26
N ASP A 125 -6.77 4.42 -8.14
CA ASP A 125 -6.43 3.64 -9.33
C ASP A 125 -5.47 2.48 -9.06
N GLU A 126 -4.50 2.67 -8.17
CA GLU A 126 -3.45 1.68 -7.91
C GLU A 126 -3.68 0.85 -6.64
N VAL A 127 -4.49 1.34 -5.71
CA VAL A 127 -4.79 0.61 -4.46
C VAL A 127 -6.21 0.08 -4.47
N LEU A 128 -7.22 0.96 -4.51
CA LEU A 128 -8.63 0.58 -4.32
C LEU A 128 -9.17 -0.25 -5.48
N HIS A 129 -8.98 0.20 -6.72
CA HIS A 129 -9.48 -0.51 -7.91
C HIS A 129 -8.82 -1.89 -8.12
N GLN A 130 -7.65 -2.13 -7.53
CA GLN A 130 -6.99 -3.44 -7.57
C GLN A 130 -7.58 -4.43 -6.54
N GLN A 131 -8.43 -3.97 -5.61
CA GLN A 131 -9.02 -4.85 -4.61
C GLN A 131 -10.32 -5.52 -5.11
N PRO A 132 -10.63 -6.73 -4.62
CA PRO A 132 -11.97 -7.30 -4.69
C PRO A 132 -13.05 -6.34 -4.16
N VAL A 133 -14.26 -6.42 -4.71
CA VAL A 133 -15.38 -5.51 -4.37
C VAL A 133 -15.71 -5.52 -2.88
N GLU A 134 -15.57 -6.67 -2.24
CA GLU A 134 -15.80 -6.86 -0.81
C GLU A 134 -14.77 -6.07 0.02
N LEU A 135 -13.51 -6.07 -0.42
CA LEU A 135 -12.44 -5.29 0.23
C LEU A 135 -12.58 -3.79 -0.06
N GLN A 136 -12.99 -3.39 -1.26
CA GLN A 136 -13.27 -1.98 -1.54
C GLN A 136 -14.37 -1.44 -0.61
N THR A 137 -15.44 -2.20 -0.47
CA THR A 137 -16.57 -1.90 0.41
C THR A 137 -16.09 -1.76 1.86
N PHE A 138 -15.31 -2.74 2.34
CA PHE A 138 -14.72 -2.71 3.67
C PHE A 138 -13.90 -1.42 3.91
N LEU A 139 -12.94 -1.13 3.03
CA LEU A 139 -12.06 0.03 3.14
C LEU A 139 -12.84 1.34 3.19
N LEU A 140 -13.83 1.50 2.31
CA LEU A 140 -14.68 2.69 2.25
C LEU A 140 -15.45 2.89 3.56
N TYR A 141 -16.11 1.85 4.07
CA TYR A 141 -16.91 1.96 5.30
C TYR A 141 -16.06 2.15 6.56
N THR A 142 -14.86 1.56 6.60
CA THR A 142 -13.98 1.70 7.78
C THR A 142 -13.09 2.94 7.74
N SER A 143 -13.02 3.67 6.62
CA SER A 143 -12.14 4.84 6.44
C SER A 143 -12.42 6.00 7.42
N ILE A 144 -13.60 6.03 8.04
CA ILE A 144 -13.98 7.02 9.06
C ILE A 144 -13.35 6.75 10.43
N LEU A 145 -12.71 5.60 10.61
CA LEU A 145 -12.14 5.18 11.89
C LEU A 145 -10.66 5.54 11.99
N ASP A 146 -10.29 6.23 13.07
CA ASP A 146 -8.88 6.47 13.41
C ASP A 146 -8.17 5.19 13.87
N ARG A 147 -8.91 4.23 14.41
CA ARG A 147 -8.38 2.96 14.92
C ARG A 147 -9.34 1.81 14.61
N LEU A 148 -8.77 0.72 14.09
CA LEU A 148 -9.51 -0.47 13.67
C LEU A 148 -9.44 -1.54 14.76
N CYS A 149 -10.58 -2.18 15.03
CA CYS A 149 -10.63 -3.47 15.71
C CYS A 149 -11.77 -4.32 15.11
N GLY A 150 -11.60 -5.65 15.10
CA GLY A 150 -12.53 -6.58 14.46
C GLY A 150 -14.01 -6.33 14.84
N PRO A 151 -14.35 -6.26 16.13
CA PRO A 151 -15.74 -6.02 16.56
C PRO A 151 -16.31 -4.68 16.09
N LEU A 152 -15.49 -3.62 16.01
CA LEU A 152 -15.92 -2.30 15.56
C LEU A 152 -16.18 -2.29 14.05
N CYS A 153 -15.31 -2.92 13.27
CA CYS A 153 -15.50 -3.04 11.82
C CYS A 153 -16.77 -3.83 11.50
N GLU A 154 -17.01 -4.94 12.21
CA GLU A 154 -18.21 -5.75 12.06
C GLU A 154 -19.50 -4.97 12.41
N ALA A 155 -19.45 -4.10 13.42
CA ALA A 155 -20.58 -3.25 13.79
C ALA A 155 -20.93 -2.22 12.69
N ILE A 156 -19.93 -1.63 12.04
CA ILE A 156 -20.14 -0.64 10.97
C ILE A 156 -20.68 -1.29 9.70
N LEU A 157 -20.14 -2.47 9.33
CA LEU A 157 -20.58 -3.21 8.15
C LEU A 157 -22.03 -3.73 8.29
N ARG A 158 -22.44 -4.11 9.51
CA ARG A 158 -23.84 -4.48 9.79
C ARG A 158 -24.81 -3.31 9.69
N GLY A 159 -24.37 -2.09 10.00
CA GLY A 159 -25.22 -0.88 9.95
C GLY A 159 -25.48 -0.35 8.54
N THR A 160 -24.86 -0.95 7.52
CA THR A 160 -24.89 -0.48 6.13
C THR A 160 -25.58 -1.45 5.17
N GLU A 161 -26.07 -2.59 5.67
CA GLU A 161 -27.05 -3.38 4.94
C GLU A 161 -28.36 -2.56 4.81
N PRO A 162 -28.96 -2.48 3.61
CA PRO A 162 -30.28 -1.88 3.46
C PRO A 162 -31.25 -2.59 4.40
N LEU A 163 -32.11 -1.84 5.09
CA LEU A 163 -33.23 -2.39 5.85
C LEU A 163 -34.16 -3.16 4.90
N ASP A 164 -33.87 -4.44 4.64
CA ASP A 164 -34.79 -5.34 3.97
C ASP A 164 -35.88 -5.74 4.98
N ASN A 165 -37.05 -5.11 4.81
CA ASN A 165 -38.25 -5.44 5.56
C ASN A 165 -38.78 -6.80 5.11
N GLY A 166 -38.21 -7.88 5.65
CA GLY A 166 -38.89 -9.16 5.71
C GLY A 166 -38.05 -10.38 5.39
N ARG A 167 -37.57 -11.05 6.45
CA ARG A 167 -37.26 -12.48 6.53
C ARG A 167 -36.39 -13.04 5.39
N ASP A 168 -35.07 -12.98 5.56
CA ASP A 168 -34.25 -14.19 5.58
C ASP A 168 -32.92 -13.88 6.28
N ILE A 169 -32.53 -14.70 7.25
CA ILE A 169 -31.25 -14.58 7.97
C ILE A 169 -30.16 -15.19 7.08
N THR A 170 -29.73 -14.43 6.08
CA THR A 170 -28.50 -14.73 5.34
C THR A 170 -27.32 -14.44 6.29
N PRO A 171 -26.31 -15.34 6.41
CA PRO A 171 -25.18 -15.09 7.29
C PRO A 171 -24.43 -13.83 6.84
N ALA A 172 -24.02 -13.02 7.82
CA ALA A 172 -23.24 -11.80 7.62
C ALA A 172 -22.05 -12.05 6.67
N PRO A 173 -21.66 -11.05 5.85
CA PRO A 173 -20.44 -11.16 5.05
C PRO A 173 -19.29 -11.55 5.98
N THR A 174 -18.73 -12.72 5.73
CA THR A 174 -17.60 -13.23 6.51
C THR A 174 -16.44 -12.25 6.33
N MET A 175 -15.77 -11.89 7.42
CA MET A 175 -14.60 -11.00 7.34
C MET A 175 -13.69 -11.50 6.22
N PRO A 176 -13.27 -10.64 5.27
CA PRO A 176 -12.27 -11.02 4.30
C PRO A 176 -11.04 -11.51 5.09
N ASP A 177 -10.44 -12.61 4.63
CA ASP A 177 -9.31 -13.23 5.32
C ASP A 177 -8.25 -12.16 5.62
N ALA A 178 -7.85 -12.05 6.89
CA ALA A 178 -7.03 -10.95 7.41
C ALA A 178 -5.63 -10.88 6.75
N SER A 179 -5.29 -11.89 5.93
CA SER A 179 -4.10 -11.90 5.08
C SER A 179 -4.07 -10.74 4.08
N GLY A 180 -5.22 -10.26 3.57
CA GLY A 180 -5.26 -9.16 2.59
C GLY A 180 -5.22 -7.75 3.21
N ALA A 181 -5.67 -7.60 4.45
CA ALA A 181 -5.71 -6.29 5.13
C ALA A 181 -4.31 -5.83 5.58
N GLN A 182 -3.36 -6.75 5.72
CA GLN A 182 -1.95 -6.40 5.99
C GLN A 182 -1.22 -5.85 4.75
N GLU A 183 -1.69 -6.15 3.54
CA GLU A 183 -1.03 -5.70 2.29
C GLU A 183 -1.42 -4.28 1.88
N ILE A 184 -2.52 -3.72 2.41
CA ILE A 184 -3.00 -2.38 2.04
C ILE A 184 -2.37 -1.29 2.92
N LEU A 185 -1.78 -1.66 4.07
CA LEU A 185 -1.19 -0.74 5.03
C LEU A 185 0.32 -0.93 5.24
N ALA A 186 1.01 -1.70 4.38
CA ALA A 186 2.44 -2.01 4.52
C ALA A 186 3.25 -1.81 3.23
#